data_AF-A0A2L0TPC2-F1
#
_entry.id   AF-A0A2L0TPC2-F1
#
_cell.length_a   1.000
_cell.length_b   1.000
_cell.length_c   1.000
_cell.angle_alpha   90.00
_cell.angle_beta   90.00
_cell.angle_gamma   90.00
#
_symmetry.space_group_name_H-M   'P 1'
#
loop_
_entity.id
_entity.type
_entity.pdbx_description
1 polymer ?
#
loop_
_entity_poly.entity_id
_entity_poly.type
_entity_poly.pdbx_seq_one_letter_code
_entity_poly.pdbx_strand_id
1 'polypeptide(L)'
;MTVKPKELNEQGLIDLAGVKVYIAGPMTGLPQFNRPAFYAAEAYLQGQGARVMNPAVLPDGWEHDAYMRIAIPMLMECEAVAFLPGWQQSRGARQEFTRAHAFGLVLLQLDIEEIPLGLLVRQHLPLMV
;
A
#
# COMPACT_ATOMS: atom_id res chain seq x y z
N MET A 1 -20.61 -6.08 1.42
CA MET A 1 -20.11 -7.16 0.55
C MET A 1 -18.63 -6.93 0.35
N THR A 2 -17.80 -7.84 0.85
CA THR A 2 -16.34 -7.83 0.70
C THR A 2 -16.02 -8.19 -0.75
N VAL A 3 -15.42 -7.27 -1.52
CA VAL A 3 -15.06 -7.54 -2.92
C VAL A 3 -13.65 -8.12 -2.90
N LYS A 4 -13.54 -9.43 -3.12
CA LYS A 4 -12.22 -10.06 -3.28
C LYS A 4 -11.59 -9.54 -4.59
N PRO A 5 -10.28 -9.27 -4.62
CA PRO A 5 -9.57 -8.97 -5.86
C PRO A 5 -9.89 -10.03 -6.91
N LYS A 6 -10.23 -9.58 -8.11
CA LYS A 6 -10.71 -10.43 -9.21
C LYS A 6 -9.57 -10.85 -10.13
N GLU A 7 -9.91 -11.58 -11.20
CA GLU A 7 -9.04 -11.93 -12.32
C GLU A 7 -8.29 -10.71 -12.90
N LEU A 8 -7.30 -10.97 -13.77
CA LEU A 8 -6.56 -9.89 -14.43
C LEU A 8 -7.50 -9.04 -15.30
N ASN A 9 -7.35 -7.72 -15.24
CA ASN A 9 -8.04 -6.76 -16.10
C ASN A 9 -7.47 -6.77 -17.53
N GLU A 10 -8.04 -5.95 -18.42
CA GLU A 10 -7.61 -5.84 -19.83
C GLU A 10 -6.14 -5.41 -19.99
N GLN A 11 -5.54 -4.83 -18.94
CA GLN A 11 -4.12 -4.45 -18.90
C GLN A 11 -3.22 -5.54 -18.30
N GLY A 12 -3.77 -6.71 -17.97
CA GLY A 12 -3.04 -7.82 -17.35
C GLY A 12 -2.68 -7.58 -15.88
N LEU A 13 -3.33 -6.63 -15.21
CA LEU A 13 -3.13 -6.29 -13.79
C LEU A 13 -4.28 -6.85 -12.95
N ILE A 14 -4.07 -7.05 -11.65
CA ILE A 14 -5.16 -7.51 -10.76
C ILE A 14 -6.28 -6.47 -10.74
N ASP A 15 -7.53 -6.86 -11.01
CA ASP A 15 -8.65 -5.92 -10.93
C ASP A 15 -8.94 -5.52 -9.46
N LEU A 16 -8.84 -4.21 -9.21
CA LEU A 16 -9.02 -3.58 -7.90
C LEU A 16 -10.35 -2.85 -7.74
N ALA A 17 -11.26 -2.92 -8.72
CA ALA A 17 -12.53 -2.21 -8.66
C ALA A 17 -13.37 -2.61 -7.43
N GLY A 18 -13.55 -1.66 -6.51
CA GLY A 18 -14.30 -1.84 -5.26
C GLY A 18 -13.53 -2.55 -4.14
N VAL A 19 -12.28 -2.95 -4.36
CA VAL A 19 -11.40 -3.61 -3.38
C VAL A 19 -10.88 -2.58 -2.38
N LYS A 20 -10.85 -2.89 -1.08
CA LYS A 20 -10.15 -2.08 -0.08
C LYS A 20 -8.68 -2.45 -0.06
N VAL A 21 -7.82 -1.45 -0.27
CA VAL A 21 -6.37 -1.64 -0.40
C VAL A 21 -5.65 -0.79 0.63
N TYR A 22 -4.82 -1.43 1.44
CA TYR A 22 -3.90 -0.73 2.35
C TYR A 22 -2.57 -0.44 1.66
N ILE A 23 -1.96 0.73 1.88
CA ILE A 23 -0.63 1.05 1.35
C ILE A 23 0.42 0.84 2.45
N ALA A 24 1.44 0.03 2.16
CA ALA A 24 2.55 -0.28 3.06
C ALA A 24 3.88 0.15 2.46
N GLY A 25 4.79 0.72 3.27
CA GLY A 25 6.09 1.16 2.76
C GLY A 25 7.01 1.80 3.80
N PRO A 26 8.22 2.24 3.39
CA PRO A 26 9.12 2.98 4.26
C PRO A 26 8.64 4.42 4.48
N MET A 27 8.73 4.91 5.71
CA MET A 27 8.41 6.30 6.08
C MET A 27 9.54 6.96 6.90
N THR A 28 9.97 6.31 7.98
CA THR A 28 10.99 6.82 8.91
C THR A 28 12.34 7.04 8.19
N GLY A 29 12.94 8.21 8.42
CA GLY A 29 14.26 8.56 7.86
C GLY A 29 14.24 9.05 6.41
N LEU A 30 13.06 9.11 5.77
CA LEU A 30 12.90 9.63 4.41
C LEU A 30 12.38 11.07 4.42
N PRO A 31 12.72 11.88 3.39
CA PRO A 31 12.17 13.23 3.23
C PRO A 31 10.64 13.22 3.29
N GLN A 32 10.07 14.15 4.07
CA GLN A 32 8.61 14.27 4.25
C GLN A 32 7.93 12.96 4.68
N PHE A 33 8.67 12.10 5.39
CA PHE A 33 8.21 10.76 5.79
C PHE A 33 7.71 9.90 4.62
N ASN A 34 8.24 10.12 3.42
CA ASN A 34 7.82 9.47 2.19
C ASN A 34 6.34 9.70 1.79
N ARG A 35 5.65 10.66 2.42
CA ARG A 35 4.25 11.02 2.13
C ARG A 35 3.97 11.20 0.62
N PRO A 36 4.86 11.82 -0.18
CA PRO A 36 4.65 11.91 -1.63
C PRO A 36 4.45 10.55 -2.32
N ALA A 37 5.20 9.51 -1.96
CA ALA A 37 5.05 8.18 -2.56
C ALA A 37 3.72 7.52 -2.16
N PHE A 38 3.33 7.67 -0.89
CA PHE A 38 2.05 7.17 -0.40
C PHE A 38 0.86 7.84 -1.10
N TYR A 39 0.89 9.16 -1.28
CA TYR A 39 -0.20 9.87 -1.97
C TYR A 39 -0.22 9.61 -3.48
N ALA A 40 0.94 9.43 -4.13
CA ALA A 40 1.00 9.00 -5.52
C ALA A 40 0.39 7.59 -5.69
N ALA A 41 0.69 6.67 -4.78
CA ALA A 41 0.09 5.34 -4.74
C ALA A 41 -1.42 5.37 -4.49
N GLU A 42 -1.87 6.20 -3.56
CA GLU A 42 -3.30 6.38 -3.29
C GLU A 42 -4.06 6.88 -4.52
N ALA A 43 -3.56 7.94 -5.17
CA ALA A 43 -4.18 8.48 -6.37
C ALA A 43 -4.24 7.44 -7.50
N TYR A 44 -3.16 6.70 -7.72
CA TYR A 44 -3.11 5.63 -8.72
C TYR A 44 -4.13 4.51 -8.42
N LEU A 45 -4.12 3.96 -7.20
CA LEU A 45 -5.00 2.86 -6.82
C LEU A 45 -6.49 3.27 -6.84
N GLN A 46 -6.82 4.50 -6.44
CA GLN A 46 -8.15 5.07 -6.61
C GLN A 46 -8.55 5.17 -8.09
N GLY A 47 -7.62 5.56 -8.96
CA GLY A 47 -7.80 5.54 -10.42
C GLY A 47 -8.09 4.14 -10.98
N GLN A 48 -7.59 3.10 -10.33
CA GLN A 48 -7.92 1.68 -10.62
C GLN A 48 -9.26 1.22 -10.00
N GLY A 49 -10.02 2.12 -9.37
CA GLY A 49 -11.31 1.83 -8.75
C GLY A 49 -11.23 1.28 -7.33
N ALA A 50 -10.05 1.27 -6.71
CA ALA A 50 -9.85 0.77 -5.36
C ALA A 50 -10.32 1.77 -4.28
N ARG A 51 -10.66 1.25 -3.10
CA ARG A 51 -10.93 2.03 -1.88
C ARG A 51 -9.69 2.01 -1.00
N VAL A 52 -8.92 3.08 -1.01
CA VAL A 52 -7.59 3.09 -0.40
C VAL A 52 -7.63 3.44 1.10
N MET A 53 -6.88 2.72 1.91
CA MET A 53 -6.50 3.10 3.27
C MET A 53 -5.02 3.45 3.32
N ASN A 54 -4.73 4.73 3.47
CA ASN A 54 -3.37 5.26 3.43
C ASN A 54 -2.91 5.67 4.84
N PRO A 55 -1.93 4.98 5.47
CA PRO A 55 -1.46 5.34 6.81
C PRO A 55 -0.74 6.70 6.86
N ALA A 56 -0.33 7.25 5.71
CA ALA A 56 0.29 8.56 5.65
C ALA A 56 -0.65 9.69 6.10
N VAL A 57 -1.97 9.49 6.20
CA VAL A 57 -2.89 10.52 6.74
C VAL A 57 -2.73 10.75 8.25
N LEU A 58 -2.07 9.84 8.97
CA LEU A 58 -1.90 9.95 10.42
C LEU A 58 -1.01 11.16 10.79
N PRO A 59 -1.25 11.81 11.94
CA PRO A 59 -0.48 12.97 12.37
C PRO A 59 0.97 12.58 12.70
N ASP A 60 1.89 13.54 12.59
CA ASP A 60 3.29 13.34 12.94
C ASP A 60 3.53 13.38 14.47
N GLY A 61 4.69 12.88 14.90
CA GLY A 61 5.18 13.06 16.27
C GLY A 61 4.84 11.93 17.24
N TRP A 62 4.30 10.81 16.77
CA TRP A 62 4.08 9.63 17.61
C TRP A 62 5.21 8.62 17.50
N GLU A 63 5.33 7.77 18.53
CA GLU A 63 6.24 6.64 18.53
C GLU A 63 5.78 5.55 17.56
N HIS A 64 6.74 4.80 17.02
CA HIS A 64 6.50 3.72 16.05
C HIS A 64 5.35 2.78 16.47
N ASP A 65 5.35 2.33 17.72
CA ASP A 65 4.35 1.37 18.21
C ASP A 65 2.93 1.97 18.28
N ALA A 66 2.80 3.29 18.46
CA ALA A 66 1.50 3.95 18.41
C ALA A 66 0.93 3.95 16.98
N TYR A 67 1.76 4.18 15.97
CA TYR A 67 1.36 4.01 14.57
C TYR A 67 0.95 2.57 14.28
N MET A 68 1.74 1.58 14.72
CA MET A 68 1.42 0.16 14.46
C MET A 68 0.08 -0.27 15.08
N ARG A 69 -0.29 0.28 16.25
CA ARG A 69 -1.60 0.02 16.89
C ARG A 69 -2.80 0.54 16.09
N ILE A 70 -2.59 1.43 15.11
CA ILE A 70 -3.64 1.97 14.22
C ILE A 70 -3.53 1.36 12.82
N ALA A 71 -2.31 1.32 12.29
CA ALA A 71 -1.98 0.79 10.96
C ALA A 71 -2.41 -0.68 10.79
N ILE A 72 -2.15 -1.53 11.79
CA ILE A 72 -2.53 -2.94 11.71
C ILE A 72 -4.05 -3.11 11.63
N PRO A 73 -4.88 -2.49 12.50
CA PRO A 73 -6.33 -2.50 12.32
C PRO A 73 -6.80 -1.97 10.95
N MET A 74 -6.22 -0.88 10.44
CA MET A 74 -6.54 -0.37 9.09
C MET A 74 -6.26 -1.42 8.01
N LEU A 75 -5.09 -2.06 8.07
CA LEU A 75 -4.72 -3.16 7.17
C LEU A 75 -5.67 -4.34 7.28
N MET A 76 -6.10 -4.70 8.50
CA MET A 76 -7.01 -5.83 8.72
C MET A 76 -8.41 -5.62 8.16
N GLU A 77 -8.81 -4.37 7.91
CA GLU A 77 -10.05 -4.04 7.22
C GLU A 77 -9.93 -4.13 5.69
N CYS A 78 -8.75 -4.42 5.13
CA CYS A 78 -8.51 -4.46 3.69
C CYS A 78 -8.52 -5.88 3.12
N GLU A 79 -8.83 -6.01 1.82
CA GLU A 79 -8.70 -7.28 1.09
C GLU A 79 -7.32 -7.45 0.43
N ALA A 80 -6.60 -6.34 0.22
CA ALA A 80 -5.27 -6.34 -0.37
C ALA A 80 -4.33 -5.32 0.28
N VAL A 81 -3.02 -5.54 0.11
CA VAL A 81 -1.96 -4.63 0.53
C VAL A 81 -1.06 -4.31 -0.66
N ALA A 82 -0.86 -3.02 -0.92
CA ALA A 82 0.05 -2.51 -1.94
C ALA A 82 1.34 -2.00 -1.32
N PHE A 83 2.45 -2.66 -1.64
CA PHE A 83 3.76 -2.35 -1.10
C PHE A 83 4.53 -1.38 -1.99
N LEU A 84 4.98 -0.28 -1.42
CA LEU A 84 5.90 0.67 -2.05
C LEU A 84 7.30 0.06 -2.21
N PRO A 85 8.12 0.53 -3.17
CA PRO A 85 9.52 0.13 -3.29
C PRO A 85 10.29 0.28 -1.97
N GLY A 86 11.14 -0.70 -1.66
CA GLY A 86 11.95 -0.70 -0.45
C GLY A 86 11.21 -1.08 0.83
N TRP A 87 9.95 -1.54 0.75
CA TRP A 87 9.16 -1.97 1.92
C TRP A 87 9.88 -3.02 2.78
N GLN A 88 10.70 -3.88 2.18
CA GLN A 88 11.47 -4.91 2.88
C GLN A 88 12.42 -4.32 3.94
N GLN A 89 12.88 -3.08 3.75
CA GLN A 89 13.75 -2.39 4.70
C GLN A 89 12.99 -1.66 5.80
N SER A 90 11.67 -1.49 5.65
CA SER A 90 10.81 -0.86 6.65
C SER A 90 10.44 -1.84 7.76
N ARG A 91 10.78 -1.51 9.02
CA ARG A 91 10.33 -2.30 10.19
C ARG A 91 8.80 -2.38 10.28
N GLY A 92 8.09 -1.30 9.94
CA GLY A 92 6.63 -1.27 9.93
C GLY A 92 6.05 -2.11 8.80
N ALA A 93 6.51 -1.88 7.57
CA ALA A 93 5.96 -2.58 6.41
C ALA A 93 6.23 -4.09 6.42
N ARG A 94 7.35 -4.54 7.03
CA ARG A 94 7.56 -5.97 7.27
C ARG A 94 6.57 -6.59 8.24
N GLN A 95 6.18 -5.88 9.30
CA GLN A 95 5.15 -6.35 10.23
C GLN A 95 3.77 -6.44 9.55
N GLU A 96 3.45 -5.44 8.72
CA GLU A 96 2.26 -5.41 7.88
C GLU A 96 2.25 -6.57 6.89
N PHE A 97 3.37 -6.83 6.21
CA PHE A 97 3.54 -7.99 5.32
C PHE A 97 3.30 -9.31 6.05
N THR A 98 3.96 -9.55 7.18
CA THR A 98 3.78 -10.78 7.96
C THR A 98 2.31 -10.98 8.34
N ARG A 99 1.62 -9.90 8.74
CA ARG A 99 0.20 -9.95 9.08
C ARG A 99 -0.67 -10.24 7.85
N ALA A 100 -0.49 -9.49 6.77
CA ALA A 100 -1.26 -9.62 5.54
C ALA A 100 -1.13 -11.04 4.94
N HIS A 101 0.10 -11.54 4.87
CA HIS A 101 0.40 -12.88 4.39
C HIS A 101 -0.27 -13.95 5.25
N ALA A 102 -0.17 -13.85 6.58
CA ALA A 102 -0.77 -14.83 7.50
C ALA A 102 -2.31 -14.89 7.40
N PHE A 103 -2.95 -13.79 7.00
CA PHE A 103 -4.41 -13.71 6.83
C PHE A 103 -4.89 -13.92 5.39
N GLY A 104 -3.97 -14.21 4.45
CA GLY A 104 -4.31 -14.48 3.07
C GLY A 104 -4.83 -13.26 2.30
N LEU A 105 -4.39 -12.06 2.67
CA LEU A 105 -4.65 -10.85 1.88
C LEU A 105 -3.88 -10.94 0.57
N VAL A 106 -4.42 -10.31 -0.48
CA VAL A 106 -3.69 -10.19 -1.75
C VAL A 106 -2.53 -9.22 -1.56
N LEU A 107 -1.33 -9.66 -1.93
CA LEU A 107 -0.12 -8.86 -1.82
C LEU A 107 0.24 -8.31 -3.19
N LEU A 108 0.41 -7.00 -3.27
CA LEU A 108 0.74 -6.28 -4.49
C LEU A 108 2.06 -5.53 -4.32
N GLN A 109 2.88 -5.49 -5.36
CA GLN A 109 4.03 -4.59 -5.43
C GLN A 109 3.71 -3.43 -6.37
N LEU A 110 3.99 -2.22 -5.92
CA LEU A 110 3.92 -1.02 -6.75
C LEU A 110 5.26 -0.76 -7.42
N ASP A 111 5.21 -0.49 -8.71
CA ASP A 111 6.33 -0.01 -9.49
C ASP A 111 6.24 1.51 -9.59
N ILE A 112 7.24 2.21 -9.03
CA ILE A 112 7.24 3.67 -8.92
C ILE A 112 8.49 4.21 -9.59
N GLU A 113 8.30 5.21 -10.42
CA GLU A 113 9.36 5.94 -11.11
C GLU A 113 9.40 7.40 -10.66
N GLU A 114 10.60 7.90 -10.41
CA GLU A 114 10.84 9.34 -10.26
C GLU A 114 10.85 10.01 -11.63
N ILE A 115 9.99 11.01 -11.79
CA ILE A 115 9.89 11.84 -12.99
C ILE A 115 10.12 13.31 -12.63
N PRO A 116 10.42 14.21 -13.59
CA PRO A 116 10.73 15.62 -13.28
C PRO A 116 9.64 16.37 -12.49
N LEU A 117 8.39 15.90 -12.52
CA LEU A 117 7.24 16.51 -11.86
C LEU A 117 6.81 15.78 -10.57
N GLY A 118 7.53 14.75 -10.13
CA GLY A 118 7.22 14.00 -8.91
C GLY A 118 7.36 12.49 -9.06
N LEU A 119 6.47 11.74 -8.42
CA LEU A 119 6.45 10.29 -8.45
C LEU A 119 5.29 9.79 -9.29
N LEU A 120 5.57 8.84 -10.18
CA LEU A 120 4.57 8.17 -10.99
C LEU A 120 4.53 6.68 -10.65
N VAL A 121 3.35 6.17 -10.31
CA VAL A 121 3.13 4.73 -10.23
C VAL A 121 2.86 4.20 -11.63
N ARG A 122 3.72 3.31 -12.12
CA ARG A 122 3.60 2.71 -13.46
C ARG A 122 2.56 1.61 -13.49
N GLN A 123 2.58 0.75 -12.48
CA GLN A 123 1.75 -0.44 -12.42
C GLN A 123 1.71 -1.01 -11.00
N HIS A 124 0.77 -1.92 -10.77
CA HIS A 124 0.72 -2.79 -9.60
C HIS A 124 0.76 -4.25 -10.05
N LEU A 125 1.69 -5.03 -9.50
CA LEU A 125 1.87 -6.43 -9.86
C LEU A 125 1.59 -7.33 -8.65
N PRO A 126 1.23 -8.61 -8.83
CA PRO A 126 1.24 -9.56 -7.73
C PRO A 126 2.63 -9.60 -7.08
N LEU A 127 2.68 -9.45 -5.75
CA LEU A 127 3.91 -9.66 -5.00
C LEU A 127 4.11 -11.17 -4.83
N MET A 128 5.06 -11.73 -5.57
CA MET A 128 5.47 -13.13 -5.43
C MET A 128 6.38 -13.27 -4.21
N VAL A 129 6.05 -14.21 -3.33
CA VAL A 129 6.73 -14.49 -2.05
C VAL A 129 7.39 -15.86 -2.04
#